data_AF-A0A7X7KE56-F1
#
_entry.id   AF-A0A7X7KE56-F1
#
_cell.length_a   1.000
_cell.length_b   1.000
_cell.length_c   1.000
_cell.angle_alpha   90.00
_cell.angle_beta   90.00
_cell.angle_gamma   90.00
#
_symmetry.space_group_name_H-M   'P 1'
#
loop_
_entity.id
_entity.type
_entity.pdbx_description
1 polymer ?
#
loop_
_entity_poly.entity_id
_entity_poly.type
_entity_poly.pdbx_seq_one_letter_code
_entity_poly.pdbx_strand_id
1 'polypeptide(L)' 'MARRLQVNKVSKRRTKTKVRTKKKDPILVEGKRPRPMYVDYKDVELLGKITNRQGKIISRRKSGCTAASQHAVTR' A
#
# COMPACT_ATOMS: atom_id res chain seq x y z
N MET A 1 -21.45 18.03 48.95
CA MET A 1 -21.35 16.78 48.16
C MET A 1 -21.34 17.11 46.65
N ALA A 2 -20.18 17.45 46.08
CA ALA A 2 -20.09 17.84 44.66
C ALA A 2 -19.85 16.60 43.77
N ARG A 3 -20.71 16.40 42.78
CA ARG A 3 -20.71 15.24 41.87
C ARG A 3 -19.53 15.36 40.88
N ARG A 4 -18.55 14.44 40.95
CA ARG A 4 -17.45 14.35 39.97
C ARG A 4 -18.03 14.03 38.59
N LEU A 5 -17.84 14.94 37.62
CA LEU A 5 -18.11 14.67 36.22
C LEU A 5 -17.15 13.57 35.75
N GLN A 6 -17.68 12.38 35.44
CA GLN A 6 -16.92 11.35 34.74
C GLN A 6 -16.60 11.86 33.34
N VAL A 7 -15.37 12.33 33.14
CA VAL A 7 -14.86 12.63 31.81
C VAL A 7 -14.67 11.28 31.12
N ASN A 8 -15.64 10.90 30.30
CA ASN A 8 -15.48 9.81 29.34
C ASN A 8 -14.27 10.15 28.46
N LYS A 9 -13.13 9.51 28.75
CA LYS A 9 -11.97 9.54 27.88
C LYS A 9 -12.41 8.93 26.55
N VAL A 10 -12.77 9.79 25.60
CA VAL A 10 -13.06 9.42 24.21
C VAL A 10 -11.91 8.52 23.78
N SER A 11 -12.22 7.23 23.59
CA SER A 11 -11.31 6.23 23.07
C SER A 11 -10.48 6.89 21.98
N LYS A 12 -9.16 6.94 22.17
CA LYS A 12 -8.20 7.50 21.22
C LYS A 12 -8.49 6.85 19.87
N ARG A 13 -9.36 7.50 19.07
CA ARG A 13 -9.73 7.07 17.72
C ARG A 13 -8.40 6.79 17.05
N ARG A 14 -8.14 5.51 16.78
CA ARG A 14 -6.92 4.95 16.19
C ARG A 14 -6.26 6.05 15.39
N THR A 15 -5.19 6.62 15.96
CA THR A 15 -4.46 7.74 15.38
C THR A 15 -4.30 7.41 13.90
N LYS A 16 -5.04 8.11 13.03
CA LYS A 16 -5.09 7.77 11.61
C LYS A 16 -3.65 7.72 11.17
N THR A 17 -3.19 6.55 10.75
CA THR A 17 -1.80 6.29 10.35
C THR A 17 -1.34 7.49 9.54
N LYS A 18 -0.31 8.21 10.03
CA LYS A 18 0.20 9.45 9.43
C LYS A 18 0.18 9.31 7.92
N VAL A 19 -0.30 10.34 7.21
CA VAL A 19 -0.35 10.36 5.74
C VAL A 19 1.05 10.05 5.24
N ARG A 20 1.25 8.81 4.77
CA ARG A 20 2.53 8.39 4.21
C ARG A 20 2.69 9.15 2.90
N THR A 21 3.90 9.65 2.65
CA THR A 21 4.26 10.28 1.37
C THR A 21 3.73 9.45 0.22
N LYS A 22 3.10 10.09 -0.77
CA LYS A 22 2.55 9.40 -1.95
C LYS A 22 3.68 8.60 -2.60
N LYS A 23 3.56 7.27 -2.60
CA LYS A 23 4.51 6.39 -3.26
C LYS A 23 4.17 6.32 -4.74
N LYS A 24 5.21 6.39 -5.59
CA LYS A 24 5.07 6.11 -7.03
C LYS A 24 4.94 4.61 -7.24
N ASP A 25 4.23 4.23 -8.29
CA ASP A 25 4.06 2.83 -8.67
C ASP A 25 5.43 2.28 -9.13
N PRO A 26 5.94 1.18 -8.55
CA PRO A 26 7.21 0.59 -8.98
C PRO A 26 7.19 0.07 -10.43
N ILE A 27 6.00 -0.15 -11.01
CA ILE A 27 5.83 -0.61 -12.40
C ILE A 27 5.87 0.57 -13.41
N LEU A 28 5.83 1.82 -12.94
CA LEU A 28 5.96 2.98 -13.81
C LEU A 28 7.42 3.15 -14.24
N VAL A 29 7.69 2.97 -15.52
CA VAL A 29 8.99 3.25 -16.15
C VAL A 29 9.00 4.71 -16.57
N GLU A 30 9.92 5.51 -16.03
CA GLU A 30 10.05 6.96 -16.35
C GLU A 30 8.75 7.77 -16.11
N GLY A 31 7.91 7.31 -15.17
CA GLY A 31 6.62 7.95 -14.90
C GLY A 31 5.52 7.63 -15.92
N LYS A 32 5.83 6.84 -16.95
CA LYS A 32 4.86 6.32 -17.90
C LYS A 32 4.52 4.87 -17.58
N ARG A 33 3.28 4.51 -17.92
CA ARG A 33 2.81 3.14 -17.76
C ARG A 33 3.25 2.33 -18.99
N PRO A 34 3.96 1.21 -18.81
CA PRO A 34 4.38 0.38 -19.94
C PRO A 34 3.14 -0.16 -20.67
N ARG A 35 3.23 -0.17 -22.01
CA ARG A 35 2.28 -0.82 -22.91
C ARG A 35 3.07 -1.77 -23.81
N PRO A 36 2.72 -3.06 -23.91
CA PRO A 36 1.73 -3.79 -23.12
C PRO A 36 2.13 -3.86 -21.62
N MET A 37 1.12 -3.91 -20.75
CA MET A 37 1.33 -3.96 -19.30
C MET A 37 1.51 -5.42 -18.87
N TYR A 38 2.65 -6.00 -19.24
CA TYR A 38 3.06 -7.34 -18.86
C TYR A 38 4.16 -7.25 -17.81
N VAL A 39 4.08 -8.12 -16.80
CA VAL A 39 5.13 -8.29 -15.78
C VAL A 39 5.66 -9.70 -15.96
N ASP A 40 6.95 -9.87 -16.26
CA ASP A 40 7.54 -11.20 -16.39
C ASP A 40 7.69 -11.80 -14.98
N TYR A 41 7.30 -13.07 -14.83
CA TYR A 41 7.50 -13.82 -13.59
C TYR A 41 9.00 -13.99 -13.26
N LYS A 42 9.87 -13.84 -14.26
CA LYS A 42 11.32 -13.84 -14.12
C LYS A 42 11.88 -12.55 -13.52
N ASP A 43 11.11 -11.47 -13.48
CA ASP A 43 11.54 -10.19 -12.89
C ASP A 43 11.46 -10.21 -11.34
N VAL A 44 12.24 -11.09 -10.72
CA VAL A 44 12.27 -11.30 -9.25
C VAL A 44 12.57 -10.02 -8.46
N GLU A 45 13.36 -9.10 -9.00
CA GLU A 45 13.62 -7.81 -8.36
C GLU A 45 12.37 -6.93 -8.26
N LEU A 46 11.53 -6.93 -9.29
CA LEU A 46 10.26 -6.21 -9.30
C LEU A 46 9.25 -6.91 -8.38
N LEU A 47 9.12 -8.23 -8.50
CA LEU A 47 8.23 -9.04 -7.68
C LEU A 47 8.56 -8.94 -6.19
N GLY A 48 9.84 -8.87 -5.83
CA GLY A 48 10.28 -8.69 -4.44
C GLY A 48 9.86 -7.35 -3.83
N LYS A 49 9.68 -6.29 -4.63
CA LYS A 49 9.21 -4.97 -4.16
C LYS A 49 7.72 -4.94 -3.83
N ILE A 50 6.94 -5.84 -4.43
CA ILE A 50 5.47 -5.86 -4.36
C ILE A 50 4.91 -7.06 -3.60
N THR A 51 5.72 -8.08 -3.33
CA THR A 51 5.37 -9.24 -2.51
C THR A 51 5.98 -9.13 -1.11
N ASN A 52 5.38 -9.83 -0.14
CA ASN A 52 5.95 -9.98 1.19
C ASN A 52 6.88 -11.22 1.26
N ARG A 53 7.50 -11.43 2.42
CA ARG A 53 8.38 -12.60 2.65
C ARG A 53 7.68 -13.95 2.44
N GLN A 54 6.37 -14.00 2.63
CA GLN A 54 5.52 -15.18 2.45
C GLN A 54 4.98 -15.30 1.01
N GLY A 55 5.45 -14.48 0.06
CA GLY A 55 5.00 -14.50 -1.34
C GLY A 55 3.60 -13.90 -1.57
N LYS A 56 2.95 -13.32 -0.56
CA LYS A 56 1.65 -12.65 -0.72
C LYS A 56 1.85 -11.23 -1.25
N ILE A 57 0.99 -10.82 -2.17
CA ILE A 57 1.03 -9.48 -2.74
C ILE A 57 0.68 -8.45 -1.65
N ILE A 58 1.50 -7.41 -1.55
CA ILE A 58 1.34 -6.31 -0.61
C ILE A 58 0.20 -5.38 -1.06
N SER A 59 -0.48 -4.76 -0.11
CA SER A 59 -1.53 -3.79 -0.39
C SER A 59 -1.02 -2.55 -1.14
N ARG A 60 -1.83 -2.02 -2.06
CA ARG A 60 -1.56 -0.80 -2.85
C ARG A 60 -1.12 0.40 -2.00
N ARG A 61 -1.64 0.51 -0.77
CA ARG A 61 -1.29 1.59 0.17
C ARG A 61 0.15 1.49 0.69
N LYS A 62 0.73 0.28 0.70
CA LYS A 62 2.10 0.03 1.16
C LYS A 62 3.09 -0.03 0.00
N SER A 63 2.71 -0.58 -1.16
CA SER A 63 3.55 -0.65 -2.37
C SER A 63 3.53 0.62 -3.22
N GLY A 64 2.41 1.35 -3.27
CA GLY A 64 2.22 2.46 -4.22
C GLY A 64 1.69 2.03 -5.58
N CYS A 65 1.42 0.73 -5.79
CA CYS A 65 0.88 0.22 -7.04
C CYS A 65 -0.54 0.73 -7.32
N THR A 66 -0.79 1.11 -8.56
CA THR A 66 -2.13 1.43 -9.05
C THR A 66 -2.94 0.16 -9.33
N ALA A 67 -4.27 0.27 -9.44
CA ALA A 67 -5.15 -0.89 -9.59
C ALA A 67 -4.79 -1.77 -10.80
N ALA A 68 -4.58 -1.17 -11.98
CA ALA A 68 -4.24 -1.95 -13.17
C ALA A 68 -2.85 -2.61 -13.10
N SER A 69 -1.88 -2.03 -12.38
CA SER A 69 -0.55 -2.62 -12.21
C SER A 69 -0.64 -3.82 -11.27
N GLN A 70 -1.48 -3.72 -10.24
CA GLN A 70 -1.77 -4.85 -9.36
C GLN A 70 -2.40 -6.01 -10.13
N HIS A 71 -3.32 -5.73 -11.06
CA HIS A 71 -3.92 -6.77 -11.91
C HIS A 71 -2.90 -7.43 -12.82
N ALA A 72 -1.93 -6.67 -13.36
CA ALA A 72 -0.84 -7.24 -14.17
C ALA A 72 0.04 -8.21 -13.36
N VAL A 73 0.29 -7.92 -12.08
CA VAL A 73 1.08 -8.76 -11.16
C VAL A 73 0.33 -9.99 -10.67
N THR A 74 -1.01 -9.93 -10.66
CA THR A 74 -1.87 -11.01 -10.16
C THR A 74 -2.15 -12.07 -11.24
N ARG A 75 -1.92 -11.75 -12.51
CA ARG A 75 -2.03 -12.68 -13.63
C ARG A 75 -0.81 -13.57 -13.70
#